data_AF-A0ABD2Z5C6-F1
#
_entry.id   AF-A0ABD2Z5C6-F1
#
_cell.length_a   1.000
_cell.length_b   1.000
_cell.length_c   1.000
_cell.angle_alpha   90.00
_cell.angle_beta   90.00
_cell.angle_gamma   90.00
#
_symmetry.space_group_name_H-M   'P 1'
#
loop_
_entity.id
_entity.type
_entity.pdbx_description
1 polymer ?
#
loop_
_entity_poly.entity_id
_entity_poly.type
_entity_poly.pdbx_seq_one_letter_code
_entity_poly.pdbx_strand_id
1 'polypeptide(L)'
;MFLSACSLEKLSFSADNLSKFVLRTPRGFLGLNPFKIEEISIKVENNLGIPRKTSMYLHGFTVMSTIRQSTFDTKWEILKSFGWSHADIGIMFRKLPYLLRVSEAKMRKLLDFLMKELGYSPGYLASRPKFFFFKFGRSCQAKD
;
A
#
# COMPACT_ATOMS: atom_id res chain seq x y z
N MET A 1 28.96 2.64 3.50
CA MET A 1 28.79 2.54 4.97
C MET A 1 28.04 1.25 5.25
N PHE A 2 28.75 0.24 5.75
CA PHE A 2 28.14 -1.02 6.17
C PHE A 2 27.30 -0.74 7.42
N LEU A 3 25.99 -1.01 7.34
CA LEU A 3 25.12 -1.00 8.51
C LEU A 3 25.64 -2.09 9.45
N SER A 4 26.12 -1.70 10.62
CA SER A 4 26.53 -2.65 11.66
C SER A 4 25.32 -3.47 12.11
N ALA A 5 25.53 -4.73 12.51
CA ALA A 5 24.48 -5.61 13.02
C ALA A 5 23.64 -4.96 14.15
N CYS A 6 24.26 -4.08 14.94
CA CYS A 6 23.62 -3.31 16.02
C CYS A 6 22.58 -2.28 15.52
N SER A 7 22.73 -1.79 14.28
CA SER A 7 21.73 -0.89 13.66
C SER A 7 20.48 -1.65 13.21
N LEU A 8 20.60 -2.96 12.95
CA LEU A 8 19.49 -3.82 12.52
C LEU A 8 18.61 -4.28 13.69
N GLU A 9 19.17 -4.45 14.89
CA GLU A 9 18.40 -4.78 16.10
C GLU A 9 17.43 -3.66 16.51
N LYS A 10 17.79 -2.39 16.33
CA LYS A 10 16.91 -1.25 16.60
C LYS A 10 15.72 -1.15 15.65
N LEU A 11 15.80 -1.78 14.47
CA LEU A 11 14.75 -1.70 13.46
C LEU A 11 13.53 -2.59 13.77
N SER A 12 13.55 -3.34 14.88
CA SER A 12 12.41 -4.15 15.36
C SER A 12 11.90 -5.20 14.36
N PHE A 13 12.72 -5.54 13.37
CA PHE A 13 12.46 -6.67 12.48
C PHE A 13 13.09 -7.92 13.12
N SER A 14 12.36 -9.04 13.10
CA SER A 14 13.01 -10.34 13.34
C SER A 14 14.13 -10.55 12.30
N ALA A 15 15.24 -11.17 12.69
CA ALA A 15 16.33 -11.52 11.78
C ALA A 15 15.83 -12.27 10.53
N ASP A 16 14.80 -13.12 10.68
CA ASP A 16 14.16 -13.84 9.58
C ASP A 16 13.42 -12.91 8.60
N ASN A 17 12.81 -11.83 9.11
CA ASN A 17 12.14 -10.83 8.30
C ASN A 17 13.16 -9.93 7.60
N LEU A 18 14.27 -9.58 8.26
CA LEU A 18 15.38 -8.84 7.65
C LEU A 18 16.00 -9.61 6.49
N SER A 19 16.29 -10.90 6.68
CA SER A 19 16.82 -11.77 5.63
C SER A 19 15.89 -11.82 4.42
N LYS A 20 14.59 -12.08 4.64
CA LYS A 20 13.58 -12.04 3.57
C LYS A 20 13.48 -10.67 2.90
N PHE A 21 13.67 -9.59 3.65
CA PHE A 21 13.56 -8.22 3.14
C PHE A 21 14.74 -7.81 2.24
N VAL A 22 15.96 -8.11 2.68
CA VAL A 22 17.20 -7.89 1.91
C VAL A 22 17.17 -8.69 0.60
N LEU A 23 16.66 -9.93 0.65
CA LEU A 23 16.57 -10.80 -0.53
C LEU A 23 15.47 -10.36 -1.53
N ARG A 24 14.31 -9.90 -1.04
CA ARG A 24 13.17 -9.53 -1.91
C ARG A 24 13.26 -8.14 -2.50
N THR A 25 13.97 -7.23 -1.84
CA THR A 25 14.03 -5.81 -2.25
C THR A 25 15.41 -5.20 -2.05
N PRO A 26 16.48 -5.76 -2.65
CA PRO A 26 17.85 -5.29 -2.45
C PRO A 26 18.01 -3.80 -2.81
N ARG A 27 17.40 -3.35 -3.91
CA ARG A 27 17.47 -1.94 -4.35
C ARG A 27 16.73 -0.95 -3.45
N GLY A 28 15.70 -1.41 -2.73
CA GLY A 28 14.87 -0.55 -1.89
C GLY A 28 15.39 -0.39 -0.46
N PHE A 29 16.34 -1.22 -0.04
CA PHE A 29 16.86 -1.24 1.33
C PHE A 29 18.34 -0.86 1.41
N LEU A 30 19.16 -1.33 0.46
CA LEU A 30 20.62 -1.15 0.51
C LEU A 30 21.07 0.32 0.35
N GLY A 31 20.19 1.20 -0.14
CA GLY A 31 20.42 2.64 -0.22
C GLY A 31 19.81 3.47 0.92
N LEU A 32 19.06 2.86 1.84
CA LEU A 32 18.39 3.60 2.91
C LEU A 32 19.27 3.67 4.16
N ASN A 33 19.38 4.87 4.72
CA ASN A 33 19.98 5.05 6.04
C ASN A 33 18.99 4.61 7.15
N PRO A 34 19.46 4.34 8.38
CA PRO A 34 18.62 3.87 9.49
C PRO A 34 17.42 4.79 9.79
N PHE A 35 17.62 6.11 9.76
CA PHE A 35 16.55 7.09 9.99
C PHE A 35 15.42 6.94 8.96
N LYS A 36 15.76 6.72 7.70
CA LYS A 36 14.77 6.55 6.64
C LYS A 36 13.97 5.25 6.80
N ILE A 37 14.63 4.19 7.26
CA ILE A 37 13.97 2.91 7.53
C ILE A 37 12.97 3.06 8.68
N GLU A 38 13.35 3.78 9.73
CA GLU A 38 12.47 4.07 10.87
C GLU A 38 11.28 4.95 10.44
N GLU A 39 11.52 6.02 9.68
CA GLU A 39 10.47 6.88 9.13
C GLU A 39 9.44 6.08 8.30
N ILE A 40 9.92 5.17 7.43
CA ILE A 40 9.04 4.31 6.63
C ILE A 40 8.27 3.35 7.53
N SER A 41 8.91 2.81 8.56
CA SER A 41 8.26 1.89 9.51
C SER A 41 7.10 2.57 10.23
N ILE A 42 7.30 3.80 10.72
CA ILE A 42 6.26 4.62 11.35
C ILE A 42 5.10 4.86 10.35
N LYS A 43 5.41 5.15 9.09
CA LYS A 43 4.36 5.33 8.06
C LYS A 43 3.56 4.05 7.78
N VAL A 44 4.20 2.89 7.77
CA VAL A 44 3.49 1.62 7.57
C VAL A 44 2.53 1.34 8.73
N GLU A 45 2.96 1.61 9.96
CA GLU A 45 2.15 1.40 11.15
C GLU A 45 1.00 2.43 11.23
N ASN A 46 1.30 3.71 11.06
CA ASN A 46 0.32 4.79 11.24
C ASN A 46 -0.62 4.96 10.04
N ASN A 47 -0.10 4.94 8.81
CA ASN A 47 -0.89 5.27 7.62
C ASN A 47 -1.61 4.03 7.07
N LEU A 48 -0.96 2.86 7.11
CA LEU A 48 -1.54 1.61 6.59
C LEU A 48 -2.15 0.75 7.69
N GLY A 49 -1.84 1.01 8.95
CA GLY A 49 -2.31 0.20 10.06
C GLY A 49 -1.78 -1.23 10.02
N ILE A 50 -0.61 -1.48 9.42
CA ILE A 50 -0.04 -2.83 9.25
C ILE A 50 0.98 -3.11 10.36
N PRO A 51 0.76 -4.10 11.23
CA PRO A 51 1.72 -4.43 12.29
C PRO A 51 2.99 -5.12 11.76
N ARG A 52 4.15 -4.85 12.38
CA ARG A 52 5.47 -5.43 12.05
C ARG A 52 5.52 -6.95 11.97
N LYS A 53 4.72 -7.63 12.79
CA LYS A 53 4.70 -9.10 12.89
C LYS A 53 3.86 -9.78 11.80
N THR A 54 3.27 -9.03 10.88
CA THR A 54 2.44 -9.59 9.80
C THR A 54 3.26 -9.79 8.52
N SER A 55 2.89 -10.81 7.73
CA SER A 55 3.50 -11.04 6.41
C SER A 55 3.28 -9.86 5.45
N MET A 56 2.21 -9.08 5.66
CA MET A 56 1.89 -7.90 4.86
C MET A 56 2.83 -6.72 5.10
N TYR A 57 3.54 -6.70 6.23
CA TYR A 57 4.40 -5.58 6.61
C TYR A 57 5.46 -5.29 5.54
N LEU A 58 6.09 -6.32 4.98
CA LEU A 58 7.11 -6.14 3.95
C LEU A 58 6.51 -5.50 2.68
N HIS A 59 5.29 -5.87 2.31
CA HIS A 59 4.58 -5.27 1.18
C HIS A 59 4.24 -3.80 1.45
N GLY A 60 3.75 -3.48 2.65
CA GLY A 60 3.51 -2.11 3.10
C GLY A 60 4.79 -1.28 3.07
N PHE A 61 5.87 -1.79 3.64
CA PHE A 61 7.17 -1.11 3.68
C PHE A 61 7.70 -0.85 2.26
N THR A 62 7.70 -1.85 1.38
CA THR A 62 8.15 -1.68 -0.01
C THR A 62 7.34 -0.61 -0.75
N VAL A 63 6.03 -0.51 -0.48
CA VAL A 63 5.21 0.54 -1.09
C VAL A 63 5.58 1.91 -0.52
N MET A 64 5.60 2.05 0.81
CA MET A 64 5.85 3.31 1.50
C MET A 64 7.28 3.83 1.30
N SER A 65 8.24 2.98 0.98
CA SER A 65 9.59 3.40 0.63
C SER A 65 9.68 4.05 -0.76
N THR A 66 8.69 3.82 -1.63
CA THR A 66 8.71 4.31 -3.03
C THR A 66 7.77 5.46 -3.31
N ILE A 67 6.76 5.68 -2.47
CA ILE A 67 5.78 6.74 -2.67
C ILE A 67 6.05 7.93 -1.73
N ARG A 68 5.66 9.13 -2.17
CA ARG A 68 5.70 10.33 -1.34
C ARG A 68 4.49 10.36 -0.41
N GLN A 69 4.59 11.10 0.70
CA GLN A 69 3.45 11.30 1.61
C GLN A 69 2.28 11.97 0.88
N SER A 70 2.55 12.99 0.06
CA SER A 70 1.52 13.64 -0.75
C SER A 70 0.81 12.67 -1.70
N THR A 71 1.49 11.66 -2.23
CA THR A 71 0.84 10.62 -3.03
C THR A 71 -0.12 9.81 -2.17
N PHE A 72 0.27 9.42 -0.95
CA PHE A 72 -0.64 8.73 -0.04
C PHE A 72 -1.87 9.58 0.29
N ASP A 73 -1.67 10.84 0.64
CA ASP A 73 -2.75 11.77 1.01
C ASP A 73 -3.73 11.97 -0.16
N THR A 74 -3.22 12.18 -1.38
CA THR A 74 -4.09 12.28 -2.57
C THR A 74 -4.91 11.00 -2.79
N LYS A 75 -4.34 9.82 -2.59
CA LYS A 75 -5.07 8.54 -2.73
C LYS A 75 -6.14 8.38 -1.66
N TRP A 76 -5.84 8.85 -0.45
CA TRP A 76 -6.80 8.91 0.65
C TRP A 76 -8.00 9.79 0.29
N GLU A 77 -7.74 11.00 -0.21
CA GLU A 77 -8.79 11.93 -0.64
C GLU A 77 -9.61 11.41 -1.83
N ILE A 78 -8.98 10.70 -2.77
CA ILE A 78 -9.71 10.03 -3.86
C ILE A 78 -10.74 9.06 -3.27
N LEU A 79 -10.36 8.16 -2.38
CA LEU A 79 -11.30 7.19 -1.81
C LEU A 79 -12.43 7.88 -1.03
N LYS A 80 -12.12 8.91 -0.23
CA LYS A 80 -13.14 9.71 0.46
C LYS A 80 -14.14 10.37 -0.50
N SER A 81 -13.66 10.89 -1.64
CA SER A 81 -14.54 11.48 -2.67
C SER A 81 -15.50 10.47 -3.31
N PHE A 82 -15.21 9.18 -3.20
CA PHE A 82 -16.10 8.08 -3.59
C PHE A 82 -16.97 7.56 -2.43
N GLY A 83 -17.01 8.27 -1.30
CA GLY A 83 -17.87 7.92 -0.16
C GLY A 83 -17.28 6.84 0.75
N TRP A 84 -15.98 6.56 0.66
CA TRP A 84 -15.33 5.61 1.58
C TRP A 84 -15.15 6.21 2.97
N SER A 85 -15.45 5.42 4.01
CA SER A 85 -15.18 5.81 5.39
C SER A 85 -13.69 5.67 5.72
N HIS A 86 -13.20 6.38 6.75
CA HIS A 86 -11.83 6.21 7.24
C HIS A 86 -11.52 4.74 7.60
N ALA A 87 -12.50 4.04 8.18
CA ALA A 87 -12.36 2.63 8.52
C ALA A 87 -12.19 1.73 7.28
N ASP A 88 -13.00 1.93 6.25
CA ASP A 88 -12.93 1.15 5.00
C ASP A 88 -11.60 1.36 4.27
N ILE A 89 -11.12 2.60 4.23
CA ILE A 89 -9.82 2.92 3.63
C ILE A 89 -8.69 2.21 4.39
N GLY A 90 -8.72 2.26 5.73
CA GLY A 90 -7.76 1.56 6.57
C GLY A 90 -7.76 0.04 6.34
N ILE A 91 -8.95 -0.58 6.26
CA ILE A 91 -9.07 -2.02 5.97
C ILE A 91 -8.48 -2.33 4.59
N MET A 92 -8.76 -1.51 3.58
CA MET A 92 -8.26 -1.71 2.22
C MET A 92 -6.74 -1.59 2.14
N PHE A 93 -6.15 -0.53 2.67
CA PHE A 93 -4.69 -0.35 2.64
C PHE A 93 -3.95 -1.41 3.45
N ARG A 94 -4.52 -1.87 4.57
CA ARG A 94 -3.98 -2.99 5.34
C ARG A 94 -3.95 -4.29 4.51
N LYS A 95 -4.95 -4.54 3.68
CA LYS A 95 -5.05 -5.77 2.87
C LYS A 95 -4.37 -5.65 1.51
N LEU A 96 -4.24 -4.45 0.97
CA LEU A 96 -3.77 -4.17 -0.37
C LEU A 96 -2.93 -2.88 -0.44
N PRO A 97 -1.74 -2.85 0.18
CA PRO A 97 -0.88 -1.67 0.15
C PRO A 97 -0.47 -1.31 -1.29
N TYR A 98 -0.35 -2.29 -2.19
CA TYR A 98 0.03 -2.06 -3.59
C TYR A 98 -0.95 -1.20 -4.39
N LEU A 99 -2.18 -1.02 -3.92
CA LEU A 99 -3.14 -0.11 -4.56
C LEU A 99 -2.61 1.33 -4.61
N LEU A 100 -1.75 1.73 -3.67
CA LEU A 100 -1.12 3.05 -3.65
C LEU A 100 -0.15 3.28 -4.81
N ARG A 101 0.34 2.22 -5.47
CA ARG A 101 1.21 2.33 -6.66
C ARG A 101 0.43 2.47 -7.97
N VAL A 102 -0.89 2.30 -7.95
CA VAL A 102 -1.74 2.50 -9.12
C VAL A 102 -1.86 3.99 -9.40
N SER A 103 -1.86 4.42 -10.66
CA SER A 103 -2.04 5.84 -11.01
C SER A 103 -3.40 6.38 -10.56
N GLU A 104 -3.51 7.69 -10.33
CA GLU A 104 -4.76 8.31 -9.86
C GLU A 104 -5.90 8.11 -10.85
N ALA A 105 -5.61 8.34 -12.14
CA ALA A 105 -6.57 8.10 -13.21
C ALA A 105 -7.07 6.64 -13.24
N LYS A 106 -6.18 5.66 -13.07
CA LYS A 106 -6.57 4.25 -13.07
C LYS A 106 -7.39 3.88 -11.83
N MET A 107 -7.05 4.43 -10.67
CA MET A 107 -7.82 4.23 -9.44
C MET A 107 -9.23 4.80 -9.57
N ARG A 108 -9.38 6.02 -10.08
CA ARG A 108 -10.70 6.65 -10.30
C ARG A 108 -11.57 5.82 -11.25
N LYS A 109 -11.04 5.45 -12.42
CA LYS A 109 -11.76 4.58 -13.39
C LYS A 109 -12.23 3.27 -12.78
N LEU A 110 -11.38 2.64 -11.97
CA LEU A 110 -11.72 1.40 -11.28
C LEU A 110 -12.82 1.57 -10.23
N LEU A 111 -12.77 2.66 -9.46
CA LEU A 111 -13.82 2.96 -8.49
C LEU A 111 -15.13 3.33 -9.19
N ASP A 112 -15.09 4.11 -10.26
CA ASP A 112 -16.28 4.43 -11.07
C ASP A 112 -16.95 3.16 -11.57
N PHE A 113 -16.19 2.25 -12.19
CA PHE A 113 -16.72 0.96 -12.66
C PHE A 113 -17.30 0.11 -11.53
N LEU A 114 -16.52 -0.14 -10.47
CA LEU A 114 -16.94 -1.04 -9.39
C LEU A 114 -18.13 -0.48 -8.60
N MET A 115 -18.20 0.83 -8.40
CA MET A 115 -19.18 1.45 -7.51
C MET A 115 -20.39 2.01 -8.26
N LYS A 116 -20.19 2.65 -9.42
CA LYS A 116 -21.29 3.24 -10.19
C LYS A 116 -21.92 2.24 -11.14
N GLU A 117 -21.11 1.47 -11.88
CA GLU A 117 -21.65 0.50 -12.85
C GLU A 117 -22.07 -0.81 -12.18
N LEU A 118 -21.27 -1.34 -11.26
CA LEU A 118 -21.55 -2.62 -10.58
C LEU A 118 -22.23 -2.46 -9.21
N GLY A 119 -22.38 -1.24 -8.70
CA GLY A 119 -23.13 -0.96 -7.47
C GLY A 119 -22.47 -1.45 -6.18
N TYR A 120 -21.18 -1.79 -6.17
CA TYR A 120 -20.52 -2.27 -4.95
C TYR A 120 -20.29 -1.14 -3.94
N SER A 121 -20.57 -1.43 -2.67
CA SER A 121 -20.33 -0.48 -1.57
C SER A 121 -18.86 -0.43 -1.16
N PRO A 122 -18.38 0.70 -0.58
CA PRO A 122 -17.03 0.84 -0.04
C PRO A 122 -16.61 -0.31 0.88
N GLY A 123 -17.42 -0.64 1.90
CA GLY A 123 -17.10 -1.73 2.84
C GLY A 123 -17.04 -3.11 2.19
N TYR A 124 -17.89 -3.36 1.18
CA TYR A 124 -17.84 -4.61 0.41
C TYR A 124 -16.52 -4.74 -0.36
N LEU A 125 -16.06 -3.66 -0.98
CA LEU A 125 -14.79 -3.61 -1.71
C LEU A 125 -13.59 -3.65 -0.75
N ALA A 126 -13.65 -2.92 0.37
CA ALA A 126 -12.62 -2.86 1.41
C ALA A 126 -12.26 -4.27 1.95
N SER A 127 -13.26 -5.11 2.13
CA SER A 127 -13.07 -6.48 2.61
C SER A 127 -12.53 -7.44 1.52
N ARG A 128 -12.64 -7.08 0.23
CA ARG A 128 -12.36 -7.94 -0.94
C ARG A 128 -11.38 -7.29 -1.93
N PRO A 129 -10.09 -7.17 -1.59
CA PRO A 129 -9.08 -6.52 -2.43
C PRO A 129 -8.87 -7.17 -3.81
N LYS A 130 -9.31 -8.42 -4.01
CA LYS A 130 -9.20 -9.12 -5.29
C LYS A 130 -9.87 -8.36 -6.45
N PHE A 131 -10.93 -7.58 -6.17
CA PHE A 131 -11.60 -6.80 -7.20
C PHE A 131 -10.69 -5.76 -7.87
N PHE A 132 -9.70 -5.25 -7.13
CA PHE A 132 -8.79 -4.23 -7.65
C PHE A 132 -7.72 -4.78 -8.62
N PHE A 133 -7.61 -6.11 -8.73
CA PHE A 133 -6.72 -6.78 -9.66
C PHE A 133 -7.41 -7.27 -10.93
N PHE A 134 -8.73 -7.09 -11.08
CA PHE A 134 -9.37 -7.32 -12.37
C PHE A 134 -8.71 -6.39 -13.39
N LYS A 135 -8.01 -7.00 -14.36
CA LYS A 135 -7.61 -6.28 -15.55
C LYS A 135 -8.92 -5.86 -16.22
N PHE A 136 -9.14 -4.56 -16.36
CA PHE A 136 -10.14 -4.05 -17.28
C PHE A 136 -9.86 -4.69 -18.64
N GLY A 137 -10.69 -5.66 -19.03
CA GLY A 137 -10.73 -6.13 -20.40
C GLY A 137 -11.10 -4.93 -21.27
N ARG A 138 -10.47 -4.79 -22.43
CA ARG A 138 -10.69 -3.67 -23.36
C ARG A 138 -12.09 -3.68 -24.02
N SER A 139 -13.09 -4.30 -23.42
CA SER A 139 -14.42 -4.50 -24.00
C SER A 139 -15.49 -3.52 -23.51
N CYS A 140 -15.17 -2.64 -22.56
CA CYS A 140 -16.09 -1.57 -22.12
C CYS A 140 -15.47 -0.20 -22.42
N GLN A 141 -15.09 0.05 -23.67
CA GLN A 141 -15.16 1.41 -24.19
C GLN A 141 -16.54 1.50 -24.83
N ALA A 142 -17.43 2.25 -24.18
CA ALA A 142 -18.69 2.66 -24.77
C ALA A 142 -18.38 3.29 -26.13
N LYS A 143 -19.05 2.79 -27.16
CA LYS A 143 -19.21 3.50 -28.43
C LYS A 143 -20.11 4.70 -28.12
N ASP A 144 -19.55 5.89 -28.28
CA ASP A 144 -20.29 7.05 -28.77
C ASP A 144 -19.67 7.42 -30.13
#